data_AF-A0A8T5M0K1-F1
#
_entry.id   AF-A0A8T5M0K1-F1
#
_cell.length_a   1.000
_cell.length_b   1.000
_cell.length_c   1.000
_cell.angle_alpha   90.00
_cell.angle_beta   90.00
_cell.angle_gamma   90.00
#
_symmetry.space_group_name_H-M   'P 1'
#
loop_
_entity.id
_entity.type
_entity.pdbx_description
1 polymer ?
#
loop_
_entity_poly.entity_id
_entity_poly.type
_entity_poly.pdbx_seq_one_letter_code
_entity_poly.pdbx_strand_id
1 'polypeptide(L)'
;MFPDFFERAMEETQSDSASTKPRSEVFVVSIGGSLIMQEQSLNVEAIQRIAASINTLVSEGYKIALVVGGGSICRSYLETGEKIGANQFALDELGIAVTRANAFLFVQAISNSFSHVVTRFEKVEGILEQGKVPILGGMLPGCTTDCVGALLAEKLNGTFVNLSNVDGVYSADPAVSKRAKLFRELSFEKLFQIATATEAKPGQHSAIDVPAALILKRSKIPAIFVNGTTLENFESAIKNQAFNGTVVQTSDSEIKSLETTFPKPLEEETDSPIRPEEIEPES
;
A
#
# COMPACT_ATOMS: atom_id res chain seq x y z
N MET A 1 22.35 49.90 -4.79
CA MET A 1 22.96 48.56 -4.89
C MET A 1 23.15 48.09 -3.46
N PHE A 2 22.12 47.61 -2.75
CA PHE A 2 21.40 46.34 -2.89
C PHE A 2 19.94 46.44 -2.37
N PRO A 3 18.95 46.83 -3.20
CA PRO A 3 17.53 46.70 -2.83
C PRO A 3 16.86 45.44 -3.43
N ASP A 4 17.35 44.94 -4.58
CA ASP A 4 16.58 44.03 -5.45
C ASP A 4 16.50 42.56 -4.99
N PHE A 5 17.18 42.17 -3.90
CA PHE A 5 17.15 40.78 -3.44
C PHE A 5 15.98 40.49 -2.49
N PHE A 6 15.61 41.46 -1.66
CA PHE A 6 14.51 41.31 -0.70
C PHE A 6 13.13 41.51 -1.35
N GLU A 7 13.01 42.35 -2.37
CA GLU A 7 11.75 42.50 -3.12
C GLU A 7 11.43 41.26 -3.98
N ARG A 8 12.43 40.63 -4.61
CA ARG A 8 12.24 39.37 -5.36
C ARG A 8 11.78 38.21 -4.48
N ALA A 9 12.32 38.11 -3.27
CA ALA A 9 11.91 37.08 -2.31
C ALA A 9 10.47 37.28 -1.80
N MET A 10 9.94 38.51 -1.86
CA MET A 10 8.58 38.83 -1.47
C MET A 10 7.57 38.67 -2.63
N GLU A 11 7.99 38.90 -3.88
CA GLU A 11 7.18 38.62 -5.08
C GLU A 11 7.04 37.12 -5.37
N GLU A 12 8.05 36.28 -5.08
CA GLU A 12 7.93 34.81 -5.20
C GLU A 12 7.00 34.19 -4.13
N THR A 13 6.65 34.92 -3.08
CA THR A 13 5.70 34.47 -2.04
C THR A 13 4.26 34.94 -2.23
N GLN A 14 3.92 35.63 -3.33
CA GLN A 14 2.55 36.12 -3.56
C GLN A 14 1.90 35.68 -4.89
N SER A 15 2.42 34.67 -5.58
CA SER A 15 1.73 34.07 -6.74
C SER A 15 1.31 32.60 -6.59
N ASP A 16 1.55 31.95 -5.45
CA ASP A 16 1.08 30.57 -5.23
C ASP A 16 -0.33 30.53 -4.62
N SER A 17 -1.28 31.14 -5.33
CA SER A 17 -2.70 30.86 -5.16
C SER A 17 -3.15 29.84 -6.22
N ALA A 18 -3.53 28.65 -5.74
CA ALA A 18 -4.31 27.63 -6.46
C ALA A 18 -3.70 27.06 -7.76
N SER A 19 -2.72 26.17 -7.60
CA SER A 19 -2.44 25.10 -8.57
C SER A 19 -1.97 23.84 -7.84
N THR A 20 -2.88 23.20 -7.09
CA THR A 20 -2.66 21.85 -6.57
C THR A 20 -2.83 20.86 -7.71
N LYS A 21 -1.84 20.76 -8.59
CA LYS A 21 -1.72 19.58 -9.43
C LYS A 21 -1.49 18.40 -8.46
N PRO A 22 -2.42 17.43 -8.32
CA PRO A 22 -2.18 16.31 -7.43
C PRO A 22 -0.88 15.64 -7.88
N ARG A 23 0.05 15.41 -6.94
CA ARG A 23 1.18 14.51 -7.16
C ARG A 23 0.59 13.26 -7.80
N SER A 24 1.10 12.85 -8.96
CA SER A 24 0.57 11.70 -9.71
C SER A 24 0.34 10.53 -8.75
N GLU A 25 -0.91 10.22 -8.47
CA GLU A 25 -1.27 9.22 -7.46
C GLU A 25 -0.71 7.87 -7.91
N VAL A 26 0.15 7.29 -7.07
CA VAL A 26 0.74 5.98 -7.33
C VAL A 26 -0.16 4.94 -6.68
N PHE A 27 -0.61 3.96 -7.45
CA PHE A 27 -1.39 2.83 -6.95
C PHE A 27 -0.47 1.62 -6.77
N VAL A 28 -0.47 1.03 -5.58
CA VAL A 28 0.23 -0.23 -5.31
C VAL A 28 -0.80 -1.33 -5.22
N VAL A 29 -0.88 -2.16 -6.25
CA VAL A 29 -1.88 -3.20 -6.37
C VAL A 29 -1.30 -4.53 -5.89
N SER A 30 -1.80 -5.01 -4.74
CA SER A 30 -1.58 -6.37 -4.27
C SER A 30 -2.58 -7.30 -4.96
N ILE A 31 -2.08 -8.13 -5.88
CA ILE A 31 -2.86 -9.12 -6.60
C ILE A 31 -2.93 -10.38 -5.74
N GLY A 32 -4.11 -10.65 -5.18
CA GLY A 32 -4.40 -11.85 -4.42
C GLY A 32 -4.11 -13.09 -5.24
N GLY A 33 -3.27 -13.98 -4.70
CA GLY A 33 -2.83 -15.17 -5.43
C GLY A 33 -3.96 -16.12 -5.81
N SER A 34 -5.14 -16.04 -5.16
CA SER A 34 -6.34 -16.79 -5.57
C SER A 34 -6.88 -16.38 -6.94
N LEU A 35 -6.67 -15.13 -7.37
CA LEU A 35 -7.17 -14.62 -8.65
C LEU A 35 -6.48 -15.25 -9.86
N ILE A 36 -5.22 -15.66 -9.70
CA ILE A 36 -4.40 -16.21 -10.79
C ILE A 36 -4.37 -17.73 -10.80
N MET A 37 -5.23 -18.38 -10.00
CA MET A 37 -5.35 -19.84 -9.94
C MET A 37 -6.65 -20.31 -10.58
N GLN A 38 -6.57 -21.47 -11.23
CA GLN A 38 -7.70 -22.28 -11.63
C GLN A 38 -7.48 -23.67 -11.04
N GLU A 39 -8.24 -24.00 -9.99
CA GLU A 39 -8.05 -25.20 -9.18
C GLU A 39 -6.62 -25.30 -8.61
N GLN A 40 -5.81 -26.24 -9.12
CA GLN A 40 -4.41 -26.45 -8.74
C GLN A 40 -3.40 -25.96 -9.79
N SER A 41 -3.87 -25.24 -10.81
CA SER A 41 -3.05 -24.72 -11.90
C SER A 41 -3.16 -23.20 -12.01
N LEU A 42 -2.26 -22.57 -12.77
CA LEU A 42 -2.32 -21.14 -13.05
C LEU A 42 -3.41 -20.84 -14.09
N ASN A 43 -4.15 -19.75 -13.87
CA ASN A 43 -5.21 -19.29 -14.76
C ASN A 43 -4.65 -18.27 -15.76
N VAL A 44 -4.38 -18.75 -16.99
CA VAL A 44 -3.84 -17.91 -18.08
C VAL A 44 -4.78 -16.75 -18.43
N GLU A 45 -6.08 -17.01 -18.52
CA GLU A 45 -7.09 -16.00 -18.85
C GLU A 45 -7.15 -14.90 -17.78
N ALA A 46 -7.08 -15.26 -16.49
CA ALA A 46 -7.07 -14.29 -15.41
C ALA A 46 -5.82 -13.39 -15.47
N ILE A 47 -4.64 -13.97 -15.70
CA ILE A 47 -3.39 -13.20 -15.84
C ILE A 47 -3.49 -12.24 -17.04
N GLN A 48 -3.96 -12.72 -18.19
CA GLN A 48 -4.12 -11.90 -19.40
C GLN A 48 -5.12 -10.76 -19.19
N ARG A 49 -6.27 -11.04 -18.57
CA ARG A 49 -7.28 -10.02 -18.28
C ARG A 49 -6.74 -8.95 -17.32
N ILE A 50 -6.10 -9.35 -16.22
CA ILE A 50 -5.50 -8.41 -15.27
C ILE A 50 -4.42 -7.58 -15.97
N ALA A 51 -3.52 -8.22 -16.73
CA ALA A 51 -2.47 -7.51 -17.46
C ALA A 51 -3.05 -6.51 -18.47
N ALA A 52 -4.12 -6.86 -19.19
CA ALA A 52 -4.82 -5.95 -20.09
C ALA A 52 -5.37 -4.73 -19.36
N SER A 53 -6.02 -4.93 -18.21
CA SER A 53 -6.54 -3.83 -17.38
C SER A 53 -5.42 -2.91 -16.86
N ILE A 54 -4.30 -3.48 -16.42
CA ILE A 54 -3.11 -2.69 -16.04
C ILE A 54 -2.55 -1.91 -17.22
N ASN A 55 -2.44 -2.52 -18.41
CA ASN A 55 -1.99 -1.84 -19.62
C ASN A 55 -2.91 -0.66 -19.98
N THR A 56 -4.23 -0.83 -19.88
CA THR A 56 -5.21 0.24 -20.09
C THR A 56 -4.95 1.41 -19.14
N LEU A 57 -4.90 1.16 -17.83
CA LEU A 57 -4.66 2.20 -16.83
C LEU A 57 -3.31 2.92 -17.03
N VAL A 58 -2.25 2.17 -17.32
CA VAL A 58 -0.93 2.76 -17.57
C VAL A 58 -0.95 3.62 -18.85
N SER A 59 -1.67 3.20 -19.89
CA SER A 59 -1.82 3.98 -21.13
C SER A 59 -2.60 5.29 -20.92
N GLU A 60 -3.48 5.33 -19.92
CA GLU A 60 -4.22 6.52 -19.50
C GLU A 60 -3.39 7.44 -18.57
N GLY A 61 -2.18 7.02 -18.18
CA GLY A 61 -1.23 7.83 -17.39
C GLY A 61 -1.20 7.51 -15.89
N TYR A 62 -1.90 6.48 -15.42
CA TYR A 62 -1.83 6.05 -14.02
C TYR A 62 -0.49 5.37 -13.72
N LYS A 63 0.10 5.69 -12.57
CA LYS A 63 1.32 5.04 -12.08
C LYS A 63 0.95 3.85 -11.21
N ILE A 64 1.32 2.66 -11.64
CA ILE A 64 0.96 1.41 -10.96
C ILE A 64 2.20 0.59 -10.65
N ALA A 65 2.30 0.12 -9.40
CA ALA A 65 3.23 -0.93 -8.98
C ALA A 65 2.44 -2.18 -8.59
N LEU A 66 2.93 -3.37 -8.91
CA LEU A 66 2.26 -4.64 -8.63
C LEU A 66 3.02 -5.45 -7.57
N VAL A 67 2.27 -6.09 -6.67
CA VAL A 67 2.78 -7.15 -5.79
C VAL A 67 1.93 -8.40 -5.99
N VAL A 68 2.53 -9.51 -6.40
CA VAL A 68 1.79 -10.70 -6.83
C VAL A 68 1.81 -11.81 -5.78
N GLY A 69 0.62 -12.25 -5.37
CA GLY A 69 0.39 -13.31 -4.40
C GLY A 69 0.72 -14.73 -4.87
N GLY A 70 0.86 -15.64 -3.91
CA GLY A 70 1.34 -17.00 -4.15
C GLY A 70 0.26 -18.01 -4.54
N GLY A 71 -0.99 -17.82 -4.11
CA GLY A 71 -2.12 -18.69 -4.46
C GLY A 71 -2.04 -20.10 -3.88
N SER A 72 -2.84 -21.03 -4.42
CA SER A 72 -2.83 -22.45 -4.01
C SER A 72 -1.50 -23.14 -4.35
N ILE A 73 -0.80 -22.70 -5.39
CA ILE A 73 0.51 -23.26 -5.74
C ILE A 73 1.54 -22.98 -4.64
N CYS A 74 1.58 -21.76 -4.08
CA CYS A 74 2.44 -21.44 -2.95
C CYS A 74 2.12 -22.32 -1.73
N ARG A 75 0.83 -22.47 -1.39
CA ARG A 75 0.41 -23.35 -0.28
C ARG A 75 0.91 -24.79 -0.45
N SER A 76 0.87 -25.33 -1.67
CA SER A 76 1.40 -26.67 -1.96
C SER A 76 2.91 -26.80 -1.68
N TYR A 77 3.71 -25.78 -2.05
CA TYR A 77 5.13 -25.73 -1.71
C TYR A 77 5.38 -25.62 -0.21
N LEU A 78 4.61 -24.79 0.50
CA LEU A 78 4.74 -24.62 1.94
C LEU A 78 4.39 -25.92 2.69
N GLU A 79 3.25 -26.54 2.37
CA GLU A 79 2.83 -27.82 2.97
C GLU A 79 3.85 -28.94 2.69
N THR A 80 4.44 -28.96 1.50
CA THR A 80 5.50 -29.92 1.16
C THR A 80 6.77 -29.64 1.95
N GLY A 81 7.16 -28.37 2.06
CA GLY A 81 8.29 -27.92 2.88
C GLY A 81 8.15 -28.34 4.35
N GLU A 82 6.96 -28.14 4.93
CA GLU A 82 6.67 -28.56 6.31
C GLU A 82 6.83 -30.07 6.48
N LYS A 83 6.27 -30.87 5.56
CA LYS A 83 6.34 -32.34 5.60
C LYS A 83 7.76 -32.89 5.51
N ILE A 84 8.68 -32.17 4.85
CA ILE A 84 10.10 -32.55 4.78
C ILE A 84 10.95 -31.94 5.90
N GLY A 85 10.34 -31.22 6.85
CA GLY A 85 11.01 -30.67 8.03
C GLY A 85 11.66 -29.30 7.84
N ALA A 86 11.21 -28.51 6.86
CA ALA A 86 11.65 -27.12 6.72
C ALA A 86 11.20 -26.29 7.92
N ASN A 87 12.08 -25.40 8.41
CA ASN A 87 11.73 -24.43 9.44
C ASN A 87 10.97 -23.23 8.85
N GLN A 88 10.36 -22.39 9.71
CA GLN A 88 9.56 -21.25 9.26
C GLN A 88 10.30 -20.30 8.32
N PHE A 89 11.58 -20.04 8.57
CA PHE A 89 12.39 -19.19 7.70
C PHE A 89 12.51 -19.77 6.28
N ALA A 90 12.78 -21.07 6.17
CA ALA A 90 12.85 -21.75 4.88
C ALA A 90 11.48 -21.80 4.16
N LEU A 91 10.39 -21.94 4.91
CA LEU A 91 9.03 -21.86 4.37
C LEU A 91 8.74 -20.47 3.79
N ASP A 92 9.10 -19.41 4.52
CA ASP A 92 8.92 -18.05 4.05
C ASP A 92 9.76 -17.78 2.78
N GLU A 93 11.00 -18.26 2.72
CA GLU A 93 11.85 -18.18 1.53
C GLU A 93 11.25 -18.93 0.33
N LEU A 94 10.64 -20.10 0.55
CA LEU A 94 9.89 -20.83 -0.49
C LEU A 94 8.68 -20.01 -0.97
N GLY A 95 7.93 -19.41 -0.05
CA GLY A 95 6.79 -18.54 -0.40
C GLY A 95 7.22 -17.32 -1.22
N ILE A 96 8.34 -16.70 -0.86
CA ILE A 96 8.95 -15.60 -1.62
C ILE A 96 9.37 -16.07 -3.01
N ALA A 97 9.98 -17.24 -3.14
CA ALA A 97 10.37 -17.78 -4.45
C ALA A 97 9.15 -18.03 -5.36
N VAL A 98 8.08 -18.64 -4.82
CA VAL A 98 6.86 -18.93 -5.60
C VAL A 98 6.14 -17.65 -6.01
N THR A 99 5.99 -16.69 -5.10
CA THR A 99 5.37 -15.39 -5.43
C THR A 99 6.16 -14.63 -6.51
N ARG A 100 7.50 -14.72 -6.50
CA ARG A 100 8.35 -14.15 -7.56
C ARG A 100 8.19 -14.88 -8.89
N ALA A 101 8.01 -16.20 -8.89
CA ALA A 101 7.70 -16.95 -10.11
C ALA A 101 6.36 -16.48 -10.73
N ASN A 102 5.32 -16.30 -9.91
CA ASN A 102 4.05 -15.75 -10.35
C ASN A 102 4.18 -14.31 -10.87
N ALA A 103 4.94 -13.47 -10.16
CA ALA A 103 5.23 -12.08 -10.55
C ALA A 103 5.91 -12.00 -11.92
N PHE A 104 6.80 -12.95 -12.24
CA PHE A 104 7.46 -12.99 -13.54
C PHE A 104 6.51 -13.25 -14.70
N LEU A 105 5.38 -13.93 -14.48
CA LEU A 105 4.34 -14.09 -15.51
C LEU A 105 3.74 -12.74 -15.90
N PHE A 106 3.52 -11.85 -14.93
CA PHE A 106 3.05 -10.49 -15.19
C PHE A 106 4.11 -9.63 -15.87
N VAL A 107 5.40 -9.84 -15.59
CA VAL A 107 6.49 -9.20 -16.34
C VAL A 107 6.37 -9.51 -17.84
N GLN A 108 6.01 -10.74 -18.19
CA GLN A 108 5.83 -11.13 -19.60
C GLN A 108 4.49 -10.66 -20.19
N ALA A 109 3.43 -10.54 -19.38
CA ALA A 109 2.09 -10.21 -19.85
C ALA A 109 1.82 -8.70 -20.00
N ILE A 110 2.54 -7.84 -19.27
CA ILE A 110 2.34 -6.38 -19.25
C ILE A 110 3.32 -5.72 -20.23
N SER A 111 2.81 -4.89 -21.15
CA SER A 111 3.58 -4.32 -22.25
C SER A 111 4.67 -3.35 -21.79
N ASN A 112 4.36 -2.52 -20.79
CA ASN A 112 5.30 -1.54 -20.22
C ASN A 112 5.92 -2.03 -18.91
N SER A 113 6.07 -3.34 -18.72
CA SER A 113 6.69 -3.89 -17.52
C SER A 113 8.17 -3.48 -17.39
N PHE A 114 8.65 -3.39 -16.16
CA PHE A 114 10.09 -3.50 -15.93
C PHE A 114 10.53 -4.92 -16.25
N SER A 115 11.70 -5.08 -16.88
CA SER A 115 12.13 -6.35 -17.49
C SER A 115 12.36 -7.51 -16.52
N HIS A 116 12.34 -7.25 -15.21
CA HIS A 116 12.62 -8.23 -14.17
C HIS A 116 11.68 -8.03 -12.98
N VAL A 117 11.49 -9.10 -12.19
CA VAL A 117 10.83 -8.96 -10.88
C VAL A 117 11.72 -8.11 -9.97
N VAL A 118 11.14 -7.06 -9.40
CA VAL A 118 11.85 -6.12 -8.52
C VAL A 118 11.98 -6.74 -7.13
N THR A 119 13.20 -6.75 -6.60
CA THR A 119 13.54 -7.35 -5.30
C THR A 119 14.08 -6.34 -4.28
N ARG A 120 14.03 -5.04 -4.62
CA ARG A 120 14.51 -3.93 -3.78
C ARG A 120 13.56 -2.75 -3.90
N PHE A 121 13.02 -2.28 -2.78
CA PHE A 121 12.03 -1.21 -2.79
C PHE A 121 12.59 0.11 -3.33
N GLU A 122 13.88 0.38 -3.15
CA GLU A 122 14.56 1.62 -3.57
C GLU A 122 14.55 1.80 -5.09
N LYS A 123 14.38 0.72 -5.85
CA LYS A 123 14.34 0.78 -7.33
C LYS A 123 12.96 1.17 -7.87
N VAL A 124 11.90 1.01 -7.06
CA VAL A 124 10.51 1.09 -7.56
C VAL A 124 10.18 2.49 -8.08
N GLU A 125 10.56 3.53 -7.34
CA GLU A 125 10.29 4.94 -7.73
C GLU A 125 10.95 5.28 -9.07
N GLY A 126 12.25 5.02 -9.22
CA GLY A 126 12.97 5.27 -10.48
C GLY A 126 12.46 4.43 -11.67
N ILE A 127 11.84 3.27 -11.42
CA ILE A 127 11.18 2.49 -12.48
C ILE A 127 9.86 3.15 -12.90
N LEU A 128 9.07 3.63 -11.94
CA LEU A 128 7.83 4.36 -12.22
C LEU A 128 8.10 5.67 -12.98
N GLU A 129 9.19 6.36 -12.66
CA GLU A 129 9.63 7.58 -13.37
C GLU A 129 10.00 7.31 -14.84
N GLN A 130 10.46 6.10 -15.16
CA GLN A 130 10.71 5.67 -16.54
C GLN A 130 9.41 5.32 -17.31
N GLY A 131 8.24 5.47 -16.69
CA GLY A 131 6.95 5.07 -17.26
C GLY A 131 6.76 3.56 -17.33
N LYS A 132 7.53 2.78 -16.54
CA LYS A 132 7.44 1.33 -16.50
C LYS A 132 6.68 0.85 -15.25
N VAL A 133 6.10 -0.33 -15.35
CA VAL A 133 5.39 -1.00 -14.25
C VAL A 133 6.38 -1.88 -13.47
N PRO A 134 6.78 -1.51 -12.24
CA PRO A 134 7.53 -2.39 -11.35
C PRO A 134 6.62 -3.50 -10.82
N ILE A 135 7.11 -4.74 -10.89
CA ILE A 135 6.35 -5.92 -10.49
C ILE A 135 7.17 -6.70 -9.46
N LEU A 136 6.56 -6.95 -8.31
CA LEU A 136 7.17 -7.58 -7.14
C LEU A 136 6.43 -8.88 -6.79
N GLY A 137 7.11 -9.74 -6.02
CA GLY A 137 6.48 -10.81 -5.26
C GLY A 137 6.71 -10.57 -3.76
N GLY A 138 6.94 -11.64 -2.99
CA GLY A 138 7.43 -11.54 -1.62
C GLY A 138 8.83 -10.90 -1.54
N MET A 139 9.10 -10.26 -0.41
CA MET A 139 10.34 -9.52 -0.17
C MET A 139 11.07 -9.97 1.10
N LEU A 140 10.33 -10.17 2.19
CA LEU A 140 10.88 -10.37 3.53
C LEU A 140 10.18 -11.57 4.19
N PRO A 141 10.92 -12.48 4.85
CA PRO A 141 10.32 -13.49 5.71
C PRO A 141 9.42 -12.89 6.78
N GLY A 142 8.34 -13.59 7.13
CA GLY A 142 7.29 -13.10 8.04
C GLY A 142 6.35 -12.03 7.47
N CYS A 143 6.46 -11.66 6.19
CA CYS A 143 5.61 -10.66 5.55
C CYS A 143 4.88 -11.25 4.34
N THR A 144 3.55 -11.16 4.35
CA THR A 144 2.69 -11.53 3.21
C THR A 144 2.87 -10.55 2.04
N THR A 145 2.24 -10.84 0.91
CA THR A 145 2.23 -9.89 -0.22
C THR A 145 1.41 -8.63 0.04
N ASP A 146 0.37 -8.71 0.87
CA ASP A 146 -0.37 -7.51 1.29
C ASP A 146 0.49 -6.63 2.21
N CYS A 147 1.28 -7.24 3.11
CA CYS A 147 2.26 -6.55 3.94
C CYS A 147 3.33 -5.85 3.08
N VAL A 148 3.86 -6.53 2.06
CA VAL A 148 4.79 -5.94 1.08
C VAL A 148 4.15 -4.77 0.32
N GLY A 149 2.90 -4.94 -0.13
CA GLY A 149 2.16 -3.89 -0.83
C GLY A 149 1.89 -2.66 0.04
N ALA A 150 1.52 -2.86 1.30
CA ALA A 150 1.30 -1.77 2.25
C ALA A 150 2.59 -0.99 2.55
N LEU A 151 3.72 -1.69 2.77
CA LEU A 151 5.04 -1.04 2.93
C LEU A 151 5.45 -0.24 1.69
N LEU A 152 5.17 -0.78 0.51
CA LEU A 152 5.50 -0.11 -0.74
C LEU A 152 4.63 1.13 -0.96
N ALA A 153 3.33 1.05 -0.66
CA ALA A 153 2.42 2.18 -0.74
C ALA A 153 2.83 3.29 0.25
N GLU A 154 3.25 2.92 1.47
CA GLU A 154 3.82 3.86 2.45
C GLU A 154 5.07 4.55 1.89
N LYS A 155 6.02 3.79 1.33
CA LYS A 155 7.24 4.34 0.75
C LYS A 155 6.98 5.32 -0.40
N LEU A 156 6.01 5.00 -1.26
CA LEU A 156 5.68 5.79 -2.46
C LEU A 156 4.68 6.91 -2.16
N ASN A 157 4.21 7.03 -0.91
CA ASN A 157 3.10 7.91 -0.53
C ASN A 157 1.90 7.75 -1.48
N GLY A 158 1.57 6.49 -1.79
CA GLY A 158 0.55 6.09 -2.74
C GLY A 158 -0.66 5.43 -2.08
N THR A 159 -1.61 4.99 -2.90
CA THR A 159 -2.82 4.29 -2.49
C THR A 159 -2.60 2.78 -2.59
N PHE A 160 -2.82 2.06 -1.49
CA PHE A 160 -2.78 0.60 -1.49
C PHE A 160 -4.07 0.05 -2.09
N VAL A 161 -3.97 -0.95 -2.96
CA VAL A 161 -5.13 -1.60 -3.57
C VAL A 161 -5.02 -3.10 -3.35
N ASN A 162 -5.92 -3.65 -2.54
CA ASN A 162 -6.09 -5.10 -2.41
C ASN A 162 -7.04 -5.58 -3.50
N LEU A 163 -6.49 -6.27 -4.49
CA LEU A 163 -7.22 -6.89 -5.58
C LEU A 163 -7.39 -8.37 -5.24
N SER A 164 -8.56 -8.78 -4.76
CA SER A 164 -8.80 -10.18 -4.32
C SER A 164 -10.03 -10.79 -5.00
N ASN A 165 -10.38 -12.03 -4.64
CA ASN A 165 -11.58 -12.70 -5.13
C ASN A 165 -12.85 -12.39 -4.31
N VAL A 166 -12.79 -11.43 -3.38
CA VAL A 166 -13.95 -10.93 -2.62
C VAL A 166 -14.22 -9.47 -2.95
N ASP A 167 -15.46 -9.02 -2.79
CA ASP A 167 -15.86 -7.65 -3.17
C ASP A 167 -15.21 -6.54 -2.34
N GLY A 168 -14.78 -6.85 -1.13
CA GLY A 168 -14.14 -5.90 -0.24
C GLY A 168 -14.08 -6.43 1.18
N VAL A 169 -14.10 -5.54 2.16
CA VAL A 169 -14.07 -5.90 3.58
C VAL A 169 -15.50 -6.12 4.08
N TYR A 170 -15.75 -7.28 4.67
CA TYR A 170 -17.04 -7.65 5.22
C TYR A 170 -17.05 -7.65 6.75
N SER A 171 -18.24 -7.52 7.33
CA SER A 171 -18.47 -7.64 8.79
C SER A 171 -18.18 -9.03 9.36
N ALA A 172 -18.15 -10.04 8.50
CA ALA A 172 -17.81 -11.43 8.78
C ALA A 172 -17.41 -12.10 7.45
N ASP A 173 -16.72 -13.23 7.48
CA ASP A 173 -16.39 -13.98 6.28
C ASP A 173 -17.68 -14.34 5.48
N PRO A 174 -17.85 -13.85 4.24
CA PRO A 174 -19.05 -14.10 3.45
C PRO A 174 -19.19 -15.56 3.00
N ALA A 175 -18.10 -16.33 2.97
CA ALA A 175 -18.16 -17.77 2.70
C ALA A 175 -18.76 -18.55 3.88
N VAL A 176 -18.61 -18.02 5.10
CA VAL A 176 -19.08 -18.65 6.34
C VAL A 176 -20.45 -18.11 6.79
N SER A 177 -20.72 -16.82 6.59
CA SER A 177 -21.91 -16.15 7.09
C SER A 177 -22.69 -15.43 6.00
N LYS A 178 -23.93 -15.90 5.74
CA LYS A 178 -24.89 -15.22 4.84
C LYS A 178 -25.34 -13.83 5.32
N ARG A 179 -25.03 -13.45 6.57
CA ARG A 179 -25.32 -12.13 7.14
C ARG A 179 -24.14 -11.16 7.02
N ALA A 180 -23.05 -11.57 6.37
CA ALA A 180 -21.92 -10.71 6.11
C ALA A 180 -22.36 -9.47 5.31
N LYS A 181 -22.05 -8.29 5.83
CA LYS A 181 -22.33 -7.01 5.19
C LYS A 181 -21.04 -6.41 4.68
N LEU A 182 -21.02 -6.01 3.41
CA LEU A 182 -19.91 -5.28 2.81
C LEU A 182 -19.85 -3.86 3.41
N PHE A 183 -18.67 -3.45 3.86
CA PHE A 183 -18.43 -2.07 4.23
C PHE A 183 -18.09 -1.25 2.97
N ARG A 184 -18.74 -0.11 2.77
CA ARG A 184 -18.40 0.82 1.68
C ARG A 184 -17.19 1.67 2.04
N GLU A 185 -17.12 2.06 3.31
CA GLU A 185 -16.06 2.88 3.86
C GLU A 185 -15.70 2.36 5.26
N LEU A 186 -14.42 2.40 5.60
CA LEU A 186 -13.89 2.01 6.91
C LEU A 186 -12.82 2.99 7.39
N SER A 187 -12.74 3.20 8.71
CA SER A 187 -11.54 3.78 9.31
C SER A 187 -10.44 2.73 9.41
N PHE A 188 -9.19 3.20 9.49
CA PHE A 188 -8.03 2.33 9.70
C PHE A 188 -8.12 1.51 11.00
N GLU A 189 -8.66 2.11 12.06
CA GLU A 189 -8.89 1.41 13.33
C GLU A 189 -9.85 0.23 13.13
N LYS A 190 -10.94 0.45 12.37
CA LYS A 190 -11.93 -0.58 12.13
C LYS A 190 -11.36 -1.70 11.26
N LEU A 191 -10.58 -1.38 10.24
CA LEU A 191 -9.88 -2.38 9.43
C LEU A 191 -8.96 -3.25 10.29
N PHE A 192 -8.15 -2.64 11.15
CA PHE A 192 -7.23 -3.35 12.05
C PHE A 192 -7.97 -4.26 13.05
N GLN A 193 -9.09 -3.80 13.62
CA GLN A 193 -9.93 -4.64 14.48
C GLN A 193 -10.52 -5.84 13.74
N ILE A 194 -10.92 -5.67 12.47
CA ILE A 194 -11.44 -6.77 11.65
C ILE A 194 -10.34 -7.79 11.35
N ALA A 195 -9.14 -7.33 10.97
CA ALA A 195 -8.01 -8.19 10.66
C ALA A 195 -7.61 -9.05 11.87
N THR A 196 -7.43 -8.42 13.04
CA THR A 196 -7.07 -9.12 14.28
C THR A 196 -8.14 -10.09 14.77
N ALA A 197 -9.42 -9.73 14.66
CA ALA A 197 -10.52 -10.61 15.07
C ALA A 197 -10.70 -11.82 14.15
N THR A 198 -10.31 -11.71 12.88
CA THR A 198 -10.42 -12.80 11.90
C THR A 198 -9.26 -13.79 12.03
N GLU A 199 -8.02 -13.31 12.17
CA GLU A 199 -6.85 -14.20 12.37
C GLU A 199 -6.95 -15.04 13.64
N ALA A 200 -7.62 -14.53 14.69
CA ALA A 200 -7.86 -15.28 15.92
C ALA A 200 -8.80 -16.49 15.73
N LYS A 201 -9.48 -16.63 14.58
CA LYS A 201 -10.47 -17.68 14.31
C LYS A 201 -9.94 -18.67 13.28
N PRO A 202 -9.71 -19.94 13.66
CA PRO A 202 -9.27 -20.97 12.73
C PRO A 202 -10.23 -21.10 11.53
N GLY A 203 -9.68 -21.07 10.32
CA GLY A 203 -10.43 -21.32 9.08
C GLY A 203 -11.20 -20.13 8.51
N GLN A 204 -11.08 -18.92 9.06
CA GLN A 204 -11.62 -17.72 8.43
C GLN A 204 -10.56 -17.02 7.57
N HIS A 205 -10.94 -16.58 6.38
CA HIS A 205 -10.06 -15.79 5.53
C HIS A 205 -10.21 -14.31 5.85
N SER A 206 -9.14 -13.70 6.38
CA SER A 206 -9.09 -12.25 6.57
C SER A 206 -9.01 -11.55 5.22
N ALA A 207 -9.67 -10.38 5.12
CA ALA A 207 -9.56 -9.52 3.93
C ALA A 207 -8.14 -8.96 3.74
N ILE A 208 -7.37 -8.88 4.84
CA ILE A 208 -5.99 -8.42 4.90
C ILE A 208 -5.32 -9.00 6.15
N ASP A 209 -4.02 -9.30 6.11
CA ASP A 209 -3.29 -9.72 7.31
C ASP A 209 -3.06 -8.56 8.30
N VAL A 210 -2.83 -8.93 9.55
CA VAL A 210 -2.61 -7.98 10.66
C VAL A 210 -1.40 -7.07 10.43
N PRO A 211 -0.22 -7.56 10.00
CA PRO A 211 0.91 -6.69 9.67
C PRO A 211 0.56 -5.61 8.64
N ALA A 212 -0.09 -5.98 7.53
CA ALA A 212 -0.51 -5.04 6.51
C ALA A 212 -1.54 -4.02 7.05
N ALA A 213 -2.54 -4.47 7.79
CA ALA A 213 -3.52 -3.58 8.42
C ALA A 213 -2.89 -2.58 9.41
N LEU A 214 -1.89 -3.03 10.18
CA LEU A 214 -1.13 -2.17 11.09
C LEU A 214 -0.32 -1.10 10.33
N ILE A 215 0.29 -1.48 9.21
CA ILE A 215 1.05 -0.56 8.36
C ILE A 215 0.13 0.51 7.77
N LEU A 216 -1.04 0.12 7.23
CA LEU A 216 -2.05 1.06 6.75
C LEU A 216 -2.50 2.00 7.86
N LYS A 217 -2.77 1.47 9.06
CA LYS A 217 -3.18 2.26 10.22
C LYS A 217 -2.13 3.28 10.68
N ARG A 218 -0.86 2.87 10.79
CA ARG A 218 0.21 3.77 11.26
C ARG A 218 0.58 4.84 10.23
N SER A 219 0.53 4.49 8.94
CA SER A 219 0.92 5.38 7.84
C SER A 219 -0.21 6.27 7.35
N LYS A 220 -1.47 5.88 7.60
CA LYS A 220 -2.68 6.55 7.12
C LYS A 220 -2.75 6.68 5.60
N ILE A 221 -2.07 5.80 4.87
CA ILE A 221 -2.18 5.74 3.41
C ILE A 221 -3.56 5.21 3.03
N PRO A 222 -4.25 5.81 2.05
CA PRO A 222 -5.54 5.30 1.60
C PRO A 222 -5.42 3.86 1.12
N ALA A 223 -6.46 3.07 1.38
CA ALA A 223 -6.55 1.70 0.88
C ALA A 223 -7.89 1.42 0.21
N ILE A 224 -7.85 0.66 -0.88
CA ILE A 224 -9.01 0.23 -1.64
C ILE A 224 -9.03 -1.30 -1.64
N PHE A 225 -10.17 -1.88 -1.30
CA PHE A 225 -10.42 -3.32 -1.42
C PHE A 225 -11.48 -3.56 -2.48
N VAL A 226 -11.13 -4.37 -3.48
CA VAL A 226 -11.97 -4.56 -4.67
C VAL A 226 -11.82 -5.97 -5.25
N ASN A 227 -12.91 -6.46 -5.86
CA ASN A 227 -12.92 -7.76 -6.54
C ASN A 227 -12.14 -7.70 -7.87
N GLY A 228 -11.13 -8.54 -8.03
CA GLY A 228 -10.35 -8.70 -9.26
C GLY A 228 -10.95 -9.66 -10.29
N THR A 229 -12.11 -10.27 -10.03
CA THR A 229 -12.83 -11.05 -11.04
C THR A 229 -13.56 -10.17 -12.06
N THR A 230 -13.95 -8.95 -11.64
CA THR A 230 -14.60 -7.91 -12.44
C THR A 230 -13.66 -6.71 -12.59
N LEU A 231 -12.87 -6.69 -13.66
CA LEU A 231 -11.80 -5.70 -13.81
C LEU A 231 -12.30 -4.30 -14.18
N GLU A 232 -13.50 -4.19 -14.76
CA GLU A 232 -14.15 -2.90 -15.01
C GLU A 232 -14.39 -2.16 -13.68
N ASN A 233 -14.75 -2.90 -12.63
CA ASN A 233 -14.95 -2.35 -11.29
C ASN A 233 -13.64 -1.92 -10.64
N PHE A 234 -12.56 -2.69 -10.87
CA PHE A 234 -11.21 -2.31 -10.46
C PHE A 234 -10.74 -1.03 -11.18
N GLU A 235 -10.94 -0.93 -12.50
CA GLU A 235 -10.60 0.27 -13.27
C GLU A 235 -11.38 1.49 -12.77
N SER A 236 -12.68 1.36 -12.53
CA SER A 236 -13.50 2.42 -11.93
C SER A 236 -12.95 2.87 -10.58
N ALA A 237 -12.48 1.94 -9.74
CA ALA A 237 -11.90 2.28 -8.44
C ALA A 237 -10.60 3.11 -8.59
N ILE A 238 -9.71 2.73 -9.51
CA ILE A 238 -8.47 3.48 -9.80
C ILE A 238 -8.76 4.86 -10.40
N LYS A 239 -9.80 4.94 -11.25
CA LYS A 239 -10.25 6.19 -11.90
C LYS A 239 -11.05 7.10 -10.97
N ASN A 240 -11.17 6.75 -9.69
CA ASN A 240 -11.98 7.46 -8.69
C ASN A 240 -13.46 7.65 -9.13
N GLN A 241 -14.01 6.62 -9.77
CA GLN A 241 -15.41 6.53 -10.18
C GLN A 241 -16.20 5.66 -9.20
N ALA A 242 -17.53 5.67 -9.33
CA ALA A 242 -18.38 4.81 -8.50
C ALA A 242 -18.04 3.32 -8.75
N PHE A 243 -17.68 2.61 -7.67
CA PHE A 243 -17.31 1.20 -7.73
C PHE A 243 -17.89 0.42 -6.55
N ASN A 244 -17.98 -0.89 -6.71
CA ASN A 244 -18.35 -1.83 -5.67
C ASN A 244 -17.11 -2.31 -4.91
N GLY A 245 -16.90 -1.81 -3.70
CA GLY A 245 -15.88 -2.31 -2.79
C GLY A 245 -15.82 -1.53 -1.50
N THR A 246 -14.65 -1.52 -0.86
CA THR A 246 -14.40 -0.81 0.39
C THR A 246 -13.27 0.20 0.21
N VAL A 247 -13.50 1.44 0.61
CA VAL A 247 -12.45 2.45 0.78
C VAL A 247 -12.07 2.53 2.26
N VAL A 248 -10.78 2.61 2.55
CA VAL A 248 -10.26 2.83 3.90
C VAL A 248 -9.49 4.14 3.90
N GLN A 249 -9.96 5.08 4.69
CA GLN A 249 -9.42 6.43 4.77
C GLN A 249 -9.65 7.02 6.17
N THR A 250 -8.94 8.11 6.47
CA THR A 250 -9.18 8.88 7.70
C THR A 250 -10.53 9.58 7.58
N SER A 251 -11.42 9.41 8.56
CA SER A 251 -12.67 10.16 8.58
C SER A 251 -12.40 11.63 8.95
N ASP A 252 -13.18 12.58 8.39
CA ASP A 252 -13.07 14.01 8.70
C ASP A 252 -13.09 14.35 10.21
N SER A 253 -13.69 13.47 11.03
CA SER A 253 -13.71 13.58 12.50
C SER A 253 -12.36 13.31 13.18
N GLU A 254 -11.48 12.50 12.58
CA GLU A 254 -10.13 12.20 13.09
C GLU A 254 -9.13 13.32 12.73
N ILE A 255 -9.40 14.09 11.68
CA ILE A 255 -8.58 15.24 11.29
C ILE A 255 -8.73 16.38 12.32
N LYS A 256 -9.96 16.65 12.77
CA LYS A 256 -10.24 17.70 13.78
C LYS A 256 -9.69 17.37 15.18
N SER A 257 -9.60 16.09 15.56
CA SER A 257 -9.00 15.70 16.84
C SER A 257 -7.48 15.82 16.84
N LEU A 258 -6.82 15.76 15.67
CA LEU A 258 -5.38 15.95 15.51
C LEU A 258 -4.97 17.43 15.55
N GLU A 259 -5.77 18.33 14.97
CA GLU A 259 -5.53 19.79 15.07
C GLU A 259 -5.65 20.31 16.51
N THR A 260 -6.35 19.60 17.38
CA THR A 260 -6.57 19.99 18.78
C THR A 260 -5.63 19.30 19.78
N THR A 261 -4.80 18.35 19.33
CA THR A 261 -3.87 17.61 20.21
C THR A 261 -2.42 18.09 20.15
N PHE A 262 -2.08 19.03 19.27
CA PHE A 262 -0.78 19.69 19.36
C PHE A 262 -0.81 20.75 20.47
N PRO A 263 0.00 20.62 21.53
CA PRO A 263 0.19 21.71 22.46
C PRO A 263 0.72 22.92 21.69
N LYS A 264 0.16 24.11 21.95
CA LYS A 264 0.71 25.36 21.43
C LYS A 264 2.22 25.40 21.70
N PRO A 265 3.05 25.90 20.76
CA PRO A 265 4.46 26.11 21.02
C PRO A 265 4.60 26.88 22.34
N LEU A 266 5.49 26.40 23.21
CA LEU A 266 5.85 27.12 24.43
C LEU A 266 6.30 28.52 24.01
N GLU A 267 5.62 29.55 24.50
CA GLU A 267 6.07 30.93 24.35
C GLU A 267 7.47 31.00 25.00
N GLU A 268 8.47 31.42 24.23
CA GLU A 268 9.82 31.65 24.75
C GLU A 268 9.74 32.70 25.86
N GLU A 269 9.89 32.26 27.11
CA GLU A 269 10.24 33.17 28.21
C GLU A 269 11.61 33.77 27.87
N THR A 270 11.59 35.04 27.46
CA THR A 270 12.78 35.85 27.29
C THR A 270 13.39 36.10 28.67
N ASP A 271 14.25 35.20 29.13
CA ASP A 271 15.04 35.45 30.33
C ASP A 271 16.21 36.39 30.00
N SER A 272 16.42 37.32 30.93
CA SER A 272 17.14 38.58 30.76
C SER A 272 18.66 38.40 30.64
N PRO A 273 19.39 39.35 30.02
CA PRO A 273 20.83 39.23 29.85
C PRO A 273 21.58 39.25 31.20
N ILE A 274 22.29 38.17 31.48
CA ILE A 274 23.21 38.02 32.61
C ILE A 274 24.32 39.08 32.49
N ARG A 275 24.47 39.92 33.52
CA ARG A 275 25.57 40.90 33.62
C ARG A 275 26.90 40.18 33.88
N PRO A 276 28.02 40.63 33.27
CA PRO A 276 29.33 40.07 33.59
C PRO A 276 29.78 40.52 34.99
N GLU A 277 30.06 39.56 35.86
CA GLU A 277 30.72 39.80 37.15
C GLU A 277 32.22 40.07 36.95
N GLU A 278 32.70 41.06 37.71
CA GLU A 278 34.07 41.56 37.76
C GLU A 278 35.04 40.49 38.28
N ILE A 279 36.14 40.28 37.56
CA ILE A 279 37.27 39.46 38.01
C ILE A 279 38.24 40.38 38.76
N GLU A 280 38.31 40.27 40.09
CA GLU A 280 39.42 40.82 40.86
C GLU A 280 40.54 39.77 41.05
N PRO A 281 41.83 40.17 40.99
CA PRO A 281 42.96 39.26 41.17
C PRO A 281 43.63 39.42 42.55
N GLU A 282 43.89 38.32 43.24
CA GLU A 282 44.87 38.24 44.34
C GLU A 282 45.62 36.89 44.19
N SER A 283 46.90 36.88 43.81
CA SER A 283 48.14 37.13 44.60
C SER A 283 48.50 35.98 45.53
#